data_AF-A0A453R2V8-F1
#
_entry.id   AF-A0A453R2V8-F1
#
_cell.length_a   1.000
_cell.length_b   1.000
_cell.length_c   1.000
_cell.angle_alpha   90.00
_cell.angle_beta   90.00
_cell.angle_gamma   90.00
#
_symmetry.space_group_name_H-M   'P 1'
#
loop_
_entity.id
_entity.type
_entity.pdbx_description
1 polymer ?
#
loop_
_entity_poly.entity_id
_entity_poly.type
_entity_poly.pdbx_seq_one_letter_code
_entity_poly.pdbx_strand_id
1 'polypeptide(L)'
;MDLTDQSPEEMYSVWALLPEPVHRRLLGLMAGLRAAHGGAVFEPHATVLGAMRFRRSAAVEALRAAAAGLRPYTARVASIGRYGVNLLLEPTREVGLR
;
A
#
# COMPACT_ATOMS: atom_id res chain seq x y z
N MET A 1 -11.25 -14.89 15.52
CA MET A 1 -12.33 -14.53 14.58
C MET A 1 -13.59 -14.31 15.37
N ASP A 2 -14.13 -13.10 15.33
CA ASP A 2 -15.44 -12.84 15.91
C ASP A 2 -16.50 -13.47 15.00
N LEU A 3 -16.97 -14.65 15.40
CA LEU A 3 -17.97 -15.41 14.66
C LEU A 3 -19.37 -14.76 14.70
N THR A 4 -19.53 -13.71 15.50
CA THR A 4 -20.77 -12.95 15.62
C THR A 4 -20.78 -11.68 14.77
N ASP A 5 -19.68 -11.39 14.06
CA ASP A 5 -19.55 -10.21 13.21
C ASP A 5 -20.54 -10.23 12.03
N GLN A 6 -21.50 -9.30 12.05
CA GLN A 6 -22.50 -9.09 11.01
C GLN A 6 -22.15 -7.93 10.06
N SER A 7 -20.92 -7.40 10.11
CA SER A 7 -20.49 -6.36 9.17
C SER A 7 -20.60 -6.86 7.73
N PRO A 8 -20.93 -5.96 6.78
CA PRO A 8 -20.91 -6.31 5.37
C PRO A 8 -19.50 -6.72 4.96
N GLU A 9 -19.43 -7.55 3.93
CA GLU A 9 -18.15 -7.79 3.27
C GLU A 9 -17.75 -6.57 2.45
N GLU A 10 -16.51 -6.13 2.63
CA GLU A 10 -15.93 -5.00 1.93
C GLU A 10 -14.61 -5.40 1.28
N MET A 11 -14.14 -4.58 0.34
CA MET A 11 -12.85 -4.77 -0.30
C MET A 11 -11.76 -4.09 0.54
N TYR A 12 -10.81 -4.88 1.01
CA TYR A 12 -9.65 -4.41 1.76
C TYR A 12 -8.38 -4.58 0.93
N SER A 13 -7.46 -3.63 1.02
CA SER A 13 -6.10 -3.76 0.49
C SER A 13 -5.09 -3.44 1.59
N VAL A 14 -3.90 -4.04 1.51
CA VAL A 14 -2.83 -3.82 2.50
C VAL A 14 -1.73 -3.00 1.87
N TRP A 15 -1.40 -1.90 2.53
CA TRP A 15 -0.43 -0.92 2.05
C TRP A 15 0.76 -0.86 3.01
N ALA A 16 1.97 -0.92 2.45
CA ALA A 16 3.18 -0.53 3.16
C ALA A 16 3.29 0.99 3.12
N LEU A 17 3.43 1.59 4.31
CA LEU A 17 3.63 3.02 4.48
C LEU A 17 5.12 3.34 4.43
N LEU A 18 5.46 4.48 3.85
CA LEU A 18 6.85 4.94 3.75
C LEU A 18 7.26 5.66 5.03
N PRO A 19 8.51 5.48 5.51
CA PRO A 19 9.02 6.26 6.62
C PRO A 19 9.29 7.70 6.19
N GLU A 20 9.35 8.61 7.16
CA GLU A 20 9.91 9.93 6.94
C GLU A 20 11.43 9.85 6.75
N PRO A 21 12.05 10.72 5.92
CA PRO A 21 11.47 11.86 5.22
C PRO A 21 10.89 11.53 3.82
N VAL A 22 10.87 10.24 3.44
CA VAL A 22 10.50 9.81 2.09
C VAL A 22 9.02 10.07 1.82
N HIS A 23 8.16 9.80 2.81
CA HIS A 23 6.73 10.07 2.76
C HIS A 23 6.44 11.53 2.37
N ARG A 24 7.00 12.51 3.09
CA ARG A 24 6.83 13.93 2.78
C ARG A 24 7.35 14.31 1.39
N ARG A 25 8.50 13.77 0.99
CA ARG A 25 9.06 14.03 -0.34
C ARG A 25 8.12 13.54 -1.45
N LEU A 26 7.55 12.35 -1.30
CA LEU A 26 6.60 11.80 -2.29
C LEU A 26 5.27 12.56 -2.30
N LEU A 27 4.75 12.97 -1.14
CA LEU A 27 3.58 13.84 -1.07
C LEU A 27 3.78 15.13 -1.88
N GLY A 28 4.92 15.79 -1.72
CA GLY A 28 5.25 17.00 -2.49
C GLY A 28 5.32 16.74 -4.00
N LEU A 29 5.98 15.65 -4.41
CA LEU A 29 6.07 15.25 -5.82
C LEU A 29 4.68 14.95 -6.42
N MET A 30 3.85 14.19 -5.71
CA MET A 30 2.48 13.87 -6.13
C MET A 30 1.61 15.12 -6.21
N ALA A 31 1.77 16.07 -5.29
CA ALA A 31 1.05 17.34 -5.33
C ALA A 31 1.45 18.18 -6.55
N GLY A 32 2.75 18.25 -6.88
CA GLY A 32 3.23 18.94 -8.07
C GLY A 32 2.72 18.32 -9.37
N LEU A 33 2.80 16.98 -9.49
CA LEU A 33 2.26 16.25 -10.65
C LEU A 33 0.76 16.47 -10.79
N ARG A 34 0.01 16.40 -9.69
CA ARG A 34 -1.44 16.64 -9.69
C ARG A 34 -1.78 18.08 -10.08
N ALA A 35 -1.03 19.08 -9.62
CA ALA A 35 -1.25 20.46 -10.00
C ALA A 35 -1.05 20.67 -11.51
N ALA A 36 -0.11 19.95 -12.13
CA ALA A 36 0.19 20.04 -13.56
C ALA A 36 -0.74 19.21 -14.46
N HIS A 37 -1.25 18.08 -13.98
CA HIS A 37 -1.93 17.08 -14.82
C HIS A 37 -3.32 16.67 -14.32
N GLY A 38 -3.78 17.19 -13.19
CA GLY A 38 -4.97 16.71 -12.49
C GLY A 38 -4.74 15.36 -11.79
N GLY A 39 -5.79 14.80 -11.21
CA GLY A 39 -5.75 13.49 -10.53
C GLY A 39 -6.23 13.52 -9.08
N ALA A 40 -6.43 12.33 -8.51
CA ALA A 40 -6.92 12.18 -7.14
C ALA A 40 -5.84 12.50 -6.09
N VAL A 41 -6.30 12.84 -4.88
CA VAL A 41 -5.45 12.92 -3.70
C VAL A 41 -5.42 11.54 -3.03
N PHE A 42 -4.24 11.03 -2.75
CA PHE A 42 -4.04 9.80 -1.99
C PHE A 42 -2.68 9.84 -1.27
N GLU A 43 -2.54 9.04 -0.23
CA GLU A 43 -1.29 8.87 0.51
C GLU A 43 -0.27 8.08 -0.33
N PRO A 44 1.03 8.44 -0.34
CA PRO A 44 2.03 7.62 -1.00
C PRO A 44 2.13 6.28 -0.26
N HIS A 45 2.00 5.17 -0.99
CA HIS A 45 2.06 3.82 -0.45
C HIS A 45 2.55 2.82 -1.49
N ALA A 46 2.97 1.65 -1.04
CA ALA A 46 3.13 0.47 -1.89
C ALA A 46 2.05 -0.56 -1.55
N THR A 47 1.23 -0.95 -2.53
CA THR A 47 0.24 -2.02 -2.33
C THR A 47 0.97 -3.36 -2.22
N VAL A 48 0.92 -3.96 -1.02
CA VAL A 48 1.51 -5.28 -0.74
C VAL A 48 0.53 -6.39 -1.09
N LEU A 49 -0.75 -6.13 -0.85
CA LEU A 49 -1.83 -7.07 -1.11
C LEU A 49 -2.96 -6.34 -1.81
N GLY A 50 -3.33 -6.85 -2.98
CA GLY A 50 -4.44 -6.35 -3.78
C GLY A 50 -5.78 -6.44 -3.06
N ALA A 51 -6.81 -5.85 -3.66
CA ALA A 51 -8.13 -5.78 -3.05
C ALA A 51 -8.71 -7.19 -2.84
N MET A 52 -9.02 -7.54 -1.60
CA MET A 52 -9.62 -8.81 -1.19
C MET A 52 -10.87 -8.58 -0.34
N ARG A 53 -11.83 -9.49 -0.44
CA ARG A 53 -13.13 -9.34 0.21
C ARG A 53 -13.13 -9.98 1.59
N PHE A 54 -13.45 -9.20 2.62
CA PHE A 54 -13.51 -9.66 4.01
C PHE A 54 -14.65 -8.98 4.76
N ARG A 55 -15.13 -9.62 5.83
CA ARG A 55 -15.81 -8.92 6.92
C ARG A 55 -14.79 -8.17 7.77
N ARG A 56 -15.22 -7.11 8.46
CA ARG A 56 -14.35 -6.21 9.20
C ARG A 56 -13.48 -6.92 10.24
N SER A 57 -14.07 -7.78 11.07
CA SER A 57 -13.32 -8.49 12.13
C SER A 57 -12.23 -9.40 11.55
N ALA A 58 -12.57 -10.13 10.48
CA ALA A 58 -11.64 -11.01 9.78
C ALA A 58 -10.50 -10.23 9.13
N ALA A 59 -10.79 -9.08 8.52
CA ALA A 59 -9.78 -8.20 7.93
C ALA A 59 -8.79 -7.68 8.99
N VAL A 60 -9.28 -7.24 10.15
CA VAL A 60 -8.45 -6.72 11.24
C VAL A 60 -7.56 -7.82 11.83
N GLU A 61 -8.11 -9.01 12.06
CA GLU A 61 -7.31 -10.14 12.56
C GLU A 61 -6.25 -10.58 11.56
N ALA A 62 -6.61 -10.70 10.28
CA ALA A 62 -5.67 -11.06 9.22
C ALA A 62 -4.54 -10.03 9.11
N LEU A 63 -4.85 -8.73 9.18
CA LEU A 63 -3.85 -7.67 9.18
C LEU A 63 -2.90 -7.77 10.38
N ARG A 64 -3.43 -7.98 11.59
CA ARG A 64 -2.62 -8.14 12.81
C ARG A 64 -1.70 -9.36 12.72
N ALA A 65 -2.23 -10.50 12.25
CA ALA A 65 -1.46 -11.71 12.07
C ALA A 65 -0.34 -11.53 11.03
N ALA A 66 -0.63 -10.90 9.90
CA ALA A 66 0.36 -10.60 8.87
C ALA A 66 1.45 -9.63 9.39
N ALA A 67 1.05 -8.59 10.12
CA ALA A 67 1.98 -7.60 10.68
C ALA A 67 2.91 -8.19 11.75
N ALA A 68 2.48 -9.17 12.53
CA ALA A 68 3.28 -9.77 13.61
C ALA A 68 4.56 -10.47 13.10
N GLY A 69 4.53 -11.02 11.88
CA GLY A 69 5.68 -11.69 11.26
C GLY A 69 6.51 -10.81 10.32
N LEU A 70 6.05 -9.59 10.03
CA LEU A 70 6.68 -8.73 9.03
C LEU A 70 7.68 -7.77 9.69
N ARG A 71 8.93 -7.81 9.24
CA ARG A 71 9.89 -6.74 9.57
C ARG A 71 9.83 -5.64 8.51
N PRO A 72 10.10 -4.37 8.87
CA PRO A 72 10.35 -3.33 7.89
C PRO A 72 11.44 -3.77 6.92
N TYR A 73 11.21 -3.56 5.62
CA TYR A 73 12.13 -3.90 4.55
C TYR A 73 12.42 -2.67 3.68
N THR A 74 13.51 -2.74 2.92
CA THR A 74 13.91 -1.66 2.02
C THR A 74 13.47 -1.96 0.60
N ALA A 75 12.87 -0.97 -0.06
CA ALA A 75 12.58 -1.00 -1.48
C ALA A 75 13.43 0.04 -2.22
N ARG A 76 13.85 -0.29 -3.44
CA ARG A 76 14.61 0.61 -4.32
C ARG A 76 13.78 0.90 -5.55
N VAL A 77 13.76 2.15 -6.00
CA VAL A 77 13.11 2.52 -7.26
C VAL A 77 14.04 2.15 -8.41
N ALA A 78 13.57 1.30 -9.32
CA ALA A 78 14.26 0.91 -10.54
C ALA A 78 14.00 1.89 -11.68
N SER A 79 12.75 2.30 -11.86
CA SER A 79 12.33 3.14 -12.99
C SER A 79 10.97 3.81 -12.76
N ILE A 80 10.54 4.64 -13.72
CA ILE A 80 9.21 5.28 -13.71
C ILE A 80 8.31 4.55 -14.72
N GLY A 81 7.13 4.12 -14.26
CA GLY A 81 6.09 3.56 -15.12
C GLY A 81 5.06 4.61 -15.56
N ARG A 82 4.28 4.30 -16.60
CA ARG A 82 3.41 5.27 -17.31
C ARG A 82 1.91 5.09 -17.06
N TYR A 83 1.49 4.20 -16.17
CA TYR A 83 0.09 4.11 -15.74
C TYR A 83 -0.19 5.15 -14.65
N GLY A 84 -0.54 6.38 -15.05
CA GLY A 84 -0.78 7.50 -14.12
C GLY A 84 0.47 8.09 -13.45
N VAL A 85 1.67 7.68 -13.89
CA VAL A 85 2.99 7.86 -13.24
C VAL A 85 3.11 7.06 -11.95
N ASN A 86 3.94 6.02 -11.98
CA ASN A 86 4.24 5.20 -10.80
C ASN A 86 5.74 4.92 -10.68
N LEU A 87 6.19 4.64 -9.46
CA LEU A 87 7.56 4.23 -9.17
C LEU A 87 7.63 2.71 -9.24
N LEU A 88 8.38 2.18 -10.21
CA LEU A 88 8.62 0.74 -10.32
C LEU A 88 9.76 0.36 -9.39
N LEU A 89 9.51 -0.61 -8.52
CA LEU A 89 10.48 -1.06 -7.53
C LEU A 89 11.35 -2.20 -8.09
N GLU A 90 12.62 -2.24 -7.68
CA GLU A 90 13.51 -3.36 -7.95
C GLU A 90 12.92 -4.64 -7.33
N PRO A 91 12.83 -5.75 -8.09
CA PRO A 91 12.39 -7.02 -7.53
C PRO A 91 13.47 -7.54 -6.57
N THR A 92 13.11 -7.71 -5.30
CA THR A 92 13.95 -8.31 -4.27
C THR A 92 13.20 -9.47 -3.61
N ARG A 93 13.86 -10.23 -2.73
CA ARG A 93 13.17 -11.27 -1.95
C ARG A 93 12.07 -10.70 -1.06
N GLU A 94 12.23 -9.46 -0.62
CA GLU A 94 11.27 -8.77 0.25
C GLU A 94 10.21 -8.02 -0.57
N VAL A 95 10.58 -7.56 -1.77
CA VAL A 95 9.74 -6.80 -2.71
C VAL A 95 9.51 -7.65 -3.95
N GLY A 96 8.49 -8.51 -3.88
CA GLY A 96 8.16 -9.44 -4.96
C GLY A 96 8.23 -10.89 -4.53
N LEU A 97 7.34 -11.28 -3.62
CA LEU A 97 6.90 -12.67 -3.54
C LEU A 97 5.71 -12.82 -4.49
N ARG A 98 5.91 -13.61 -5.53
CA ARG A 98 4.83 -14.20 -6.31
C ARG A 98 4.02 -15.15 -5.44
#